data_AF-A0A9W4UN70-F1
#
_entry.id   AF-A0A9W4UN70-F1
#
_cell.length_a   1.000
_cell.length_b   1.000
_cell.length_c   1.000
_cell.angle_alpha   90.00
_cell.angle_beta   90.00
_cell.angle_gamma   90.00
#
_symmetry.space_group_name_H-M   'P 1'
#
loop_
_entity.id
_entity.type
_entity.pdbx_description
1 polymer ?
#
loop_
_entity_poly.entity_id
_entity_poly.type
_entity_poly.pdbx_seq_one_letter_code
_entity_poly.pdbx_strand_id
1 'polypeptide(L)'
;MSTIASPRASSSIRSPSSTRTSFDASARAAAPSARRNRTALRDYYGIKPASVKETDAKISHDTTQSHLDPEDDETLTELDAADFDADAYVTNLLATEGMKAVLRVEADLVSQIRNLDSDRKSLVYDNYSKLLSATSTIRRMRGNMDPLAPTTHTLGPAIAHIAEIAASLSSTREVVPAKPQGLGLLIGDNTTGAASPGTKTSMDSAKERQRNTIRWVLSTPRRLQYLIDQEREEEAEQDWGQVRRILDKWEGTAGVRELKEECEEIMRVQDDTD
;
A
#
# COMPACT_ATOMS: atom_id res chain seq x y z
N MET A 1 9.16 -38.45 -61.39
CA MET A 1 7.81 -37.91 -61.21
C MET A 1 7.16 -38.64 -60.06
N SER A 2 6.90 -37.95 -58.94
CA SER A 2 5.84 -38.26 -57.97
C SER A 2 5.76 -37.10 -56.98
N THR A 3 4.65 -36.38 -57.06
CA THR A 3 4.27 -35.20 -56.31
C THR A 3 3.62 -35.59 -54.99
N ILE A 4 4.17 -35.13 -53.86
CA ILE A 4 3.45 -35.16 -52.58
C ILE A 4 2.93 -33.74 -52.33
N ALA A 5 1.67 -33.54 -52.67
CA ALA A 5 0.87 -32.40 -52.27
C ALA A 5 0.11 -32.78 -50.99
N SER A 6 0.28 -32.02 -49.91
CA SER A 6 -0.56 -32.12 -48.71
C SER A 6 -1.46 -30.87 -48.63
N PRO A 7 -2.77 -31.02 -48.38
CA PRO A 7 -3.71 -29.90 -48.34
C PRO A 7 -3.66 -29.17 -47.00
N ARG A 8 -3.59 -27.84 -47.06
CA ARG A 8 -3.76 -26.94 -45.91
C ARG A 8 -5.25 -26.90 -45.53
N ALA A 9 -5.58 -27.33 -44.31
CA ALA A 9 -6.92 -27.12 -43.75
C ALA A 9 -7.13 -25.62 -43.48
N SER A 10 -8.17 -25.04 -44.09
CA SER A 10 -8.65 -23.69 -43.80
C SER A 10 -9.71 -23.78 -42.69
N SER A 11 -9.39 -23.28 -41.50
CA SER A 11 -10.40 -23.01 -40.46
C SER A 11 -10.75 -21.53 -40.47
N SER A 12 -11.91 -21.24 -41.04
CA SER A 12 -12.60 -19.96 -40.95
C SER A 12 -13.01 -19.73 -39.49
N ILE A 13 -12.47 -18.68 -38.86
CA ILE A 13 -12.95 -18.19 -37.57
C ILE A 13 -13.55 -16.80 -37.80
N ARG A 14 -14.88 -16.82 -37.84
CA ARG A 14 -15.82 -15.70 -37.84
C ARG A 14 -15.51 -14.76 -36.67
N SER A 15 -15.17 -13.51 -36.96
CA SER A 15 -15.00 -12.45 -35.97
C SER A 15 -16.34 -12.17 -35.26
N PRO A 16 -16.38 -12.04 -33.92
CA PRO A 16 -17.52 -11.43 -33.25
C PRO A 16 -17.45 -9.91 -33.46
N SER A 17 -18.54 -9.38 -34.02
CA SER A 17 -18.82 -7.97 -34.22
C SER A 17 -18.73 -7.20 -32.89
N SER A 18 -17.84 -6.20 -32.85
CA SER A 18 -17.67 -5.30 -31.72
C SER A 18 -18.86 -4.35 -31.65
N THR A 19 -19.78 -4.61 -30.73
CA THR A 19 -20.89 -3.70 -30.44
C THR A 19 -20.49 -2.81 -29.26
N ARG A 20 -20.32 -1.52 -29.59
CA ARG A 20 -20.63 -0.34 -28.76
C ARG A 20 -19.84 -0.16 -27.46
N THR A 21 -18.81 0.69 -27.55
CA THR A 21 -18.63 1.76 -26.55
C THR A 21 -18.89 3.07 -27.27
N SER A 22 -20.11 3.57 -27.11
CA SER A 22 -20.55 4.90 -27.52
C SER A 22 -19.67 5.95 -26.87
N PHE A 23 -18.94 6.71 -27.70
CA PHE A 23 -18.38 8.00 -27.32
C PHE A 23 -19.53 9.00 -27.32
N ASP A 24 -20.16 9.18 -26.16
CA ASP A 24 -20.98 10.35 -25.91
C ASP A 24 -20.03 11.53 -25.67
N ALA A 25 -19.54 12.10 -26.77
CA ALA A 25 -18.80 13.36 -26.77
C ALA A 25 -19.80 14.51 -26.65
N SER A 26 -20.51 14.58 -25.52
CA SER A 26 -21.27 15.78 -25.19
C SER A 26 -20.30 16.81 -24.63
N ALA A 27 -20.10 17.86 -25.43
CA ALA A 27 -19.35 19.07 -25.15
C ALA A 27 -19.17 19.35 -23.64
N ARG A 28 -17.97 19.08 -23.12
CA ARG A 28 -17.59 19.52 -21.78
C ARG A 28 -16.35 20.39 -21.89
N ALA A 29 -16.59 21.67 -21.66
CA ALA A 29 -15.64 22.77 -21.57
C ALA A 29 -14.23 22.34 -21.18
N ALA A 30 -13.24 22.81 -21.95
CA ALA A 30 -11.82 22.69 -21.65
C ALA A 30 -11.55 23.16 -20.21
N ALA A 31 -11.37 22.20 -19.31
CA ALA A 31 -11.10 22.42 -17.90
C ALA A 31 -9.61 22.15 -17.60
N PRO A 32 -9.03 22.80 -16.58
CA PRO A 32 -7.63 22.62 -16.15
C PRO A 32 -7.25 21.18 -15.75
N SER A 33 -8.19 20.24 -15.72
CA SER A 33 -7.94 18.81 -15.49
C SER A 33 -7.21 18.13 -16.64
N ALA A 34 -7.35 18.59 -17.88
CA ALA A 34 -6.65 18.00 -19.02
C ALA A 34 -5.13 18.17 -18.90
N ARG A 35 -4.67 19.34 -18.42
CA ARG A 35 -3.26 19.62 -18.13
C ARG A 35 -2.74 18.75 -16.98
N ARG A 36 -3.51 18.62 -15.89
CA ARG A 36 -3.16 17.75 -14.75
C ARG A 36 -3.09 16.27 -15.12
N ASN A 37 -4.03 15.78 -15.92
CA ASN A 37 -4.01 14.39 -16.41
C ASN A 37 -2.84 14.16 -17.36
N ARG A 38 -2.49 15.14 -18.21
CA ARG A 38 -1.30 15.07 -19.06
C ARG A 38 -0.02 14.98 -18.22
N THR A 39 0.12 15.79 -17.17
CA THR A 39 1.26 15.70 -16.24
C THR A 39 1.31 14.36 -15.53
N ALA A 40 0.18 13.88 -15.00
CA ALA A 40 0.13 12.59 -14.29
C ALA A 40 0.48 11.40 -15.20
N LEU A 41 0.06 11.44 -16.46
CA LEU A 41 0.45 10.43 -17.44
C LEU A 41 1.93 10.52 -17.79
N ARG A 42 2.48 11.73 -17.95
CA ARG A 42 3.93 11.93 -18.15
C ARG A 42 4.74 11.39 -16.98
N ASP A 43 4.31 11.61 -15.75
CA ASP A 43 4.97 11.08 -14.56
C ASP A 43 4.88 9.54 -14.50
N TYR A 44 3.74 8.96 -14.86
CA TYR A 44 3.53 7.50 -14.87
C TYR A 44 4.36 6.76 -15.94
N TYR A 45 4.64 7.42 -17.06
CA TYR A 45 5.50 6.90 -18.13
C TYR A 45 6.94 7.44 -18.08
N GLY A 46 7.29 8.23 -17.06
CA GLY A 46 8.64 8.75 -16.87
C GLY A 46 9.11 9.79 -17.90
N ILE A 47 8.19 10.43 -18.63
CA ILE A 47 8.46 11.41 -19.69
C ILE A 47 8.69 12.80 -19.05
N LYS A 48 9.86 12.97 -18.42
CA LYS A 48 10.24 14.18 -17.66
C LYS A 48 10.60 15.34 -18.61
N PRO A 49 10.08 16.57 -18.42
CA PRO A 49 10.66 17.76 -19.04
C PRO A 49 11.96 18.12 -18.29
N ALA A 50 13.03 18.38 -19.04
CA ALA A 50 14.36 18.65 -18.50
C ALA A 50 14.44 20.05 -17.86
N SER A 51 13.95 20.18 -16.63
CA SER A 51 14.38 21.26 -15.73
C SER A 51 14.54 20.70 -14.32
N VAL A 52 15.77 20.80 -13.80
CA VAL A 52 16.30 20.41 -12.48
C VAL A 52 17.26 19.19 -12.52
N LYS A 53 18.54 19.50 -12.35
CA LYS A 53 19.70 18.59 -12.29
C LYS A 53 19.84 17.86 -10.94
N GLU A 54 20.37 16.63 -11.05
CA GLU A 54 21.23 15.84 -10.15
C GLU A 54 20.70 15.34 -8.78
N THR A 55 20.48 14.02 -8.67
CA THR A 55 21.45 13.07 -8.09
C THR A 55 21.03 11.60 -8.32
N ASP A 56 22.00 10.82 -8.78
CA ASP A 56 22.22 9.36 -8.75
C ASP A 56 21.02 8.37 -8.72
N ALA A 57 20.82 7.63 -9.82
CA ALA A 57 20.84 6.16 -9.84
C ALA A 57 20.60 5.61 -11.26
N LYS A 58 21.50 4.71 -11.67
CA LYS A 58 21.53 3.90 -12.90
C LYS A 58 20.16 3.31 -13.30
N ILE A 59 19.75 3.53 -14.54
CA ILE A 59 19.51 2.49 -15.58
C ILE A 59 19.37 3.23 -16.92
N SER A 60 20.24 2.86 -17.84
CA SER A 60 20.29 3.34 -19.21
C SER A 60 19.09 2.85 -20.03
N HIS A 61 18.39 3.77 -20.70
CA HIS A 61 18.08 3.60 -22.11
C HIS A 61 18.04 4.99 -22.77
N ASP A 62 18.89 5.12 -23.78
CA ASP A 62 19.12 6.28 -24.62
C ASP A 62 17.79 6.85 -25.12
N THR A 63 17.35 7.95 -24.50
CA THR A 63 16.31 8.81 -25.03
C THR A 63 17.01 10.13 -25.29
N THR A 64 17.48 10.30 -26.51
CA THR A 64 17.89 11.58 -27.06
C THR A 64 16.67 12.49 -27.16
N GLN A 65 16.21 13.02 -26.01
CA GLN A 65 15.26 14.12 -25.99
C GLN A 65 15.97 15.35 -26.58
N SER A 66 15.55 15.72 -27.78
CA SER A 66 15.88 16.99 -28.39
C SER A 66 15.50 18.12 -27.42
N HIS A 67 16.54 18.78 -26.93
CA HIS A 67 16.50 20.08 -26.28
C HIS A 67 15.74 21.07 -27.17
N LEU A 68 14.51 21.42 -26.80
CA LEU A 68 13.75 22.52 -27.37
C LEU A 68 13.45 23.51 -26.24
N ASP A 69 13.74 24.77 -26.50
CA ASP A 69 13.62 25.89 -25.55
C ASP A 69 12.14 26.09 -25.16
N PRO A 70 11.82 26.72 -24.02
CA PRO A 70 10.44 26.91 -23.56
C PRO A 70 9.55 27.73 -24.51
N GLU A 71 10.11 28.39 -25.53
CA GLU A 71 9.33 29.10 -26.57
C GLU A 71 8.86 28.16 -27.70
N ASP A 72 9.47 26.98 -27.87
CA ASP A 72 9.03 25.97 -28.86
C ASP A 72 7.78 25.19 -28.40
N ASP A 73 7.50 25.16 -27.08
CA ASP A 73 6.29 24.52 -26.52
C ASP A 73 5.01 25.29 -26.94
N GLU A 74 5.10 26.59 -27.26
CA GLU A 74 3.96 27.37 -27.79
C GLU A 74 3.63 27.00 -29.24
N THR A 75 4.61 26.76 -30.10
CA THR A 75 4.36 26.36 -31.51
C THR A 75 3.80 24.94 -31.61
N LEU A 76 4.21 24.05 -30.71
CA LEU A 76 3.64 22.71 -30.57
C LEU A 76 2.17 22.76 -30.10
N THR A 77 1.77 23.79 -29.34
CA THR A 77 0.36 23.93 -28.92
C THR A 77 -0.60 24.37 -30.02
N GLU A 78 -0.12 25.03 -31.08
CA GLU A 78 -0.98 25.41 -32.22
C GLU A 78 -1.31 24.20 -33.10
N LEU A 79 -0.34 23.34 -33.38
CA LEU A 79 -0.53 22.11 -34.17
C LEU A 79 -1.40 21.07 -33.43
N ASP A 80 -1.37 21.06 -32.10
CA ASP A 80 -2.17 20.18 -31.24
C ASP A 80 -3.57 20.74 -30.91
N ALA A 81 -3.96 21.88 -31.50
CA ALA A 81 -5.27 22.49 -31.26
C ALA A 81 -6.42 21.62 -31.81
N ALA A 82 -7.54 21.56 -31.07
CA ALA A 82 -8.69 20.71 -31.44
C ALA A 82 -9.35 21.13 -32.77
N ASP A 83 -9.28 22.41 -33.10
CA ASP A 83 -9.85 23.01 -34.32
C ASP A 83 -8.75 23.33 -35.35
N PHE A 84 -7.63 22.59 -35.33
CA PHE A 84 -6.50 22.82 -36.23
C PHE A 84 -6.89 22.61 -37.70
N ASP A 85 -6.65 23.64 -38.52
CA ASP A 85 -6.83 23.61 -39.97
C ASP A 85 -5.47 23.66 -40.66
N ALA A 86 -5.08 22.52 -41.26
CA ALA A 86 -3.81 22.35 -41.94
C ALA A 86 -3.65 23.25 -43.17
N ASP A 87 -4.73 23.45 -43.94
CA ASP A 87 -4.67 24.24 -45.17
C ASP A 87 -4.52 25.73 -44.83
N ALA A 88 -5.25 26.22 -43.83
CA ALA A 88 -5.09 27.58 -43.31
C ALA A 88 -3.70 27.81 -42.70
N TYR A 89 -3.16 26.85 -41.96
CA TYR A 89 -1.82 26.94 -41.37
C TYR A 89 -0.74 27.02 -42.45
N VAL A 90 -0.77 26.13 -43.44
CA VAL A 90 0.22 26.11 -44.53
C VAL A 90 0.11 27.37 -45.41
N THR A 91 -1.11 27.81 -45.73
CA THR A 91 -1.29 29.05 -46.51
C THR A 91 -0.79 30.29 -45.79
N ASN A 92 -1.02 30.39 -44.47
CA ASN A 92 -0.47 31.47 -43.66
C ASN A 92 1.07 31.39 -43.60
N LEU A 93 1.63 30.20 -43.34
CA LEU A 93 3.07 29.98 -43.27
C LEU A 93 3.78 30.37 -44.59
N LEU A 94 3.21 29.99 -45.74
CA LEU A 94 3.75 30.36 -47.05
C LEU A 94 3.60 31.86 -47.37
N ALA A 95 2.61 32.53 -46.76
CA ALA A 95 2.38 33.96 -46.95
C ALA A 95 3.26 34.84 -46.06
N THR A 96 3.62 34.37 -44.86
CA THR A 96 4.39 35.13 -43.86
C THR A 96 5.88 34.82 -43.89
N GLU A 97 6.26 33.56 -44.11
CA GLU A 97 7.65 33.10 -44.00
C GLU A 97 8.36 32.98 -45.34
N GLY A 98 9.69 33.17 -45.31
CA GLY A 98 10.54 32.93 -46.47
C GLY A 98 10.83 31.44 -46.71
N MET A 99 11.18 31.06 -47.95
CA MET A 99 11.49 29.66 -48.34
C MET A 99 12.45 28.93 -47.37
N LYS A 100 13.48 29.62 -46.86
CA LYS A 100 14.44 29.04 -45.91
C LYS A 100 13.79 28.67 -44.57
N ALA A 101 12.84 29.48 -44.09
CA ALA A 101 12.10 29.20 -42.87
C ALA A 101 11.12 28.04 -43.09
N VAL A 102 10.41 28.04 -44.23
CA VAL A 102 9.52 26.92 -44.62
C VAL A 102 10.26 25.58 -44.64
N LEU A 103 11.46 25.52 -45.24
CA LEU A 103 12.28 24.30 -45.26
C LEU A 103 12.76 23.87 -43.86
N ARG A 104 12.97 24.80 -42.94
CA ARG A 104 13.30 24.47 -41.54
C ARG A 104 12.11 23.87 -40.83
N VAL A 105 10.93 24.46 -40.99
CA VAL A 105 9.67 23.93 -40.43
C VAL A 105 9.39 22.53 -40.98
N GLU A 106 9.59 22.30 -42.28
CA GLU A 106 9.46 20.96 -42.87
C GLU A 106 10.44 19.95 -42.23
N ALA A 107 11.73 20.31 -42.15
CA ALA A 107 12.73 19.43 -41.57
C ALA A 107 12.44 19.10 -40.10
N ASP A 108 11.97 20.09 -39.34
CA ASP A 108 11.58 19.91 -37.95
C ASP A 108 10.33 19.03 -37.82
N LEU A 109 9.28 19.28 -38.61
CA LEU A 109 8.08 18.45 -38.62
C LEU A 109 8.38 16.99 -38.97
N VAL A 110 9.27 16.74 -39.95
CA VAL A 110 9.71 15.39 -40.29
C VAL A 110 10.45 14.72 -39.13
N SER A 111 11.25 15.48 -38.38
CA SER A 111 11.91 15.00 -37.15
C SER A 111 10.88 14.66 -36.07
N GLN A 112 9.93 15.55 -35.82
CA GLN A 112 8.86 15.38 -34.85
C GLN A 112 7.97 14.17 -35.17
N ILE A 113 7.62 13.94 -36.44
CA ILE A 113 6.85 12.77 -36.88
C ILE A 113 7.59 11.46 -36.53
N ARG A 114 8.91 11.41 -36.76
CA ARG A 114 9.72 10.23 -36.42
C ARG A 114 9.82 10.01 -34.92
N ASN A 115 9.99 11.09 -34.15
CA ASN A 115 10.03 11.04 -32.69
C ASN A 115 8.68 10.54 -32.14
N LEU A 116 7.56 11.07 -32.64
CA LEU A 116 6.22 10.69 -32.21
C LEU A 116 5.90 9.22 -32.56
N ASP A 117 6.37 8.71 -33.69
CA ASP A 117 6.26 7.28 -34.03
C ASP A 117 7.11 6.40 -33.09
N SER A 118 8.33 6.85 -32.74
CA SER A 118 9.16 6.17 -31.75
C SER A 118 8.51 6.14 -30.37
N ASP A 119 7.98 7.27 -29.90
CA ASP A 119 7.27 7.39 -28.63
C ASP A 119 6.02 6.51 -28.59
N ARG A 120 5.24 6.51 -29.68
CA ARG A 120 4.08 5.61 -29.83
C ARG A 120 4.51 4.15 -29.70
N LYS A 121 5.59 3.74 -30.36
CA LYS A 121 6.12 2.37 -30.26
C LYS A 121 6.55 2.06 -28.82
N SER A 122 7.29 2.97 -28.19
CA SER A 122 7.73 2.84 -26.80
C SER A 122 6.54 2.62 -25.84
N LEU A 123 5.50 3.45 -25.94
CA LEU A 123 4.27 3.31 -25.14
C LEU A 123 3.58 1.97 -25.35
N VAL A 124 3.55 1.48 -26.59
CA VAL A 124 2.98 0.17 -26.93
C VAL A 124 3.81 -0.96 -26.30
N TYR A 125 5.15 -0.90 -26.38
CA TYR A 125 6.02 -1.87 -25.73
C TYR A 125 5.89 -1.86 -24.20
N ASP A 126 5.78 -0.68 -23.60
CA ASP A 126 5.54 -0.52 -22.18
C ASP A 126 4.20 -1.11 -21.76
N ASN A 127 3.15 -0.87 -22.53
CA ASN A 127 1.83 -1.44 -22.24
C ASN A 127 1.84 -2.97 -22.36
N TYR A 128 2.41 -3.50 -23.44
CA TYR A 128 2.50 -4.96 -23.63
C TYR A 128 3.39 -5.62 -22.58
N SER A 129 4.51 -5.02 -22.20
CA SER A 129 5.39 -5.54 -21.16
C SER A 129 4.70 -5.55 -19.79
N LYS A 130 3.96 -4.49 -19.46
CA LYS A 130 3.11 -4.43 -18.25
C LYS A 130 2.03 -5.51 -18.27
N LEU A 131 1.33 -5.71 -19.38
CA LEU A 131 0.30 -6.76 -19.52
C LEU A 131 0.91 -8.16 -19.38
N LEU A 132 2.05 -8.39 -20.00
CA LEU A 132 2.77 -9.65 -19.92
C LEU A 132 3.26 -9.93 -18.48
N SER A 133 3.78 -8.91 -17.81
CA SER A 133 4.18 -8.97 -16.41
C SER A 133 2.99 -9.29 -15.49
N ALA A 134 1.85 -8.61 -15.68
CA ALA A 134 0.61 -8.89 -14.95
C ALA A 134 0.14 -10.33 -15.18
N THR A 135 0.13 -10.80 -16.42
CA THR A 135 -0.23 -12.17 -16.78
C THR A 135 0.71 -13.19 -16.13
N SER A 136 2.02 -12.93 -16.13
CA SER A 136 3.01 -13.76 -15.44
C SER A 136 2.76 -13.81 -13.93
N THR A 137 2.33 -12.68 -13.34
CA THR A 137 2.00 -12.57 -11.92
C THR A 137 0.76 -13.38 -11.58
N ILE A 138 -0.31 -13.27 -12.39
CA ILE A 138 -1.51 -14.10 -12.24
C ILE A 138 -1.15 -15.59 -12.36
N ARG A 139 -0.29 -15.96 -13.31
CA ARG A 139 0.18 -17.34 -13.46
C ARG A 139 0.94 -17.84 -12.22
N ARG A 140 1.84 -17.03 -11.66
CA ARG A 140 2.55 -17.34 -10.40
C ARG A 140 1.58 -17.46 -9.22
N MET A 141 0.66 -16.50 -9.06
CA MET A 141 -0.35 -16.52 -8.00
C MET A 141 -1.21 -17.79 -8.09
N ARG A 142 -1.66 -18.17 -9.28
CA ARG A 142 -2.40 -19.41 -9.51
C ARG A 142 -1.57 -20.65 -9.20
N GLY A 143 -0.32 -20.71 -9.68
CA GLY A 143 0.59 -21.83 -9.39
C GLY A 143 0.92 -21.98 -7.90
N ASN A 144 0.93 -20.88 -7.14
CA ASN A 144 1.12 -20.90 -5.68
C ASN A 144 -0.17 -21.20 -4.91
N MET A 145 -1.35 -20.95 -5.50
CA MET A 145 -2.66 -21.21 -4.89
C MET A 145 -3.18 -22.63 -5.16
N ASP A 146 -2.88 -23.21 -6.32
CA ASP A 146 -3.19 -24.62 -6.65
C ASP A 146 -2.69 -25.63 -5.59
N PRO A 147 -1.46 -25.54 -5.03
CA PRO A 147 -0.99 -26.43 -3.96
C PRO A 147 -1.59 -26.11 -2.57
N LEU A 148 -2.34 -25.02 -2.39
CA LEU A 148 -3.12 -24.74 -1.16
C LEU A 148 -4.56 -25.29 -1.20
N ALA A 149 -5.06 -25.68 -2.36
CA ALA A 149 -6.32 -26.42 -2.47
C ALA A 149 -6.33 -27.77 -1.71
N PRO A 150 -5.26 -28.61 -1.75
CA PRO A 150 -5.26 -29.86 -0.99
C PRO A 150 -5.17 -29.65 0.53
N THR A 151 -4.47 -28.61 1.02
CA THR A 151 -4.40 -28.34 2.47
C THR A 151 -5.70 -27.78 3.03
N THR A 152 -6.46 -27.01 2.25
CA THR A 152 -7.81 -26.59 2.63
C THR A 152 -8.81 -27.75 2.60
N HIS A 153 -8.64 -28.71 1.68
CA HIS A 153 -9.47 -29.93 1.64
C HIS A 153 -9.21 -30.87 2.83
N THR A 154 -8.00 -30.90 3.42
CA THR A 154 -7.72 -31.71 4.62
C THR A 154 -8.16 -31.04 5.92
N LEU A 155 -8.19 -29.70 5.97
CA LEU A 155 -8.62 -28.95 7.15
C LEU A 155 -10.12 -29.04 7.41
N GLY A 156 -10.96 -29.08 6.36
CA GLY A 156 -12.42 -29.23 6.53
C GLY A 156 -12.82 -30.48 7.33
N PRO A 157 -12.38 -31.69 6.94
CA PRO A 157 -12.61 -32.93 7.68
C PRO A 157 -11.98 -32.92 9.08
N ALA A 158 -10.78 -32.35 9.25
CA ALA A 158 -10.13 -32.25 10.56
C ALA A 158 -10.91 -31.34 11.53
N ILE A 159 -11.40 -30.21 11.05
CA ILE A 159 -12.23 -29.28 11.85
C ILE A 159 -13.59 -29.92 12.18
N ALA A 160 -14.21 -30.61 11.23
CA ALA A 160 -15.46 -31.34 11.48
C ALA A 160 -15.28 -32.42 12.56
N HIS A 161 -14.19 -33.20 12.50
CA HIS A 161 -13.87 -34.20 13.49
C HIS A 161 -13.58 -33.59 14.88
N ILE A 162 -12.86 -32.47 14.95
CA ILE A 162 -12.65 -31.74 16.20
C ILE A 162 -13.96 -31.20 16.77
N ALA A 163 -14.86 -30.68 15.93
CA ALA A 163 -16.18 -30.21 16.36
C ALA A 163 -17.04 -31.35 16.90
N GLU A 164 -16.99 -32.53 16.29
CA GLU A 164 -17.69 -33.74 16.76
C GLU A 164 -17.14 -34.22 18.12
N ILE A 165 -15.82 -34.21 18.29
CA ILE A 165 -15.18 -34.53 19.59
C ILE A 165 -15.57 -33.48 20.65
N ALA A 166 -15.56 -32.19 20.29
CA ALA A 166 -15.95 -31.13 21.22
C ALA A 166 -17.43 -31.25 21.62
N ALA A 167 -18.33 -31.58 20.69
CA ALA A 167 -19.75 -31.79 20.96
C ALA A 167 -20.00 -33.01 21.86
N SER A 168 -19.29 -34.12 21.64
CA SER A 168 -19.40 -35.32 22.49
C SER A 168 -18.83 -35.08 23.89
N LEU A 169 -17.71 -34.35 24.02
CA LEU A 169 -17.17 -33.94 25.31
C LEU A 169 -18.09 -32.96 26.05
N SER A 170 -18.70 -32.00 25.35
CA SER A 170 -19.65 -31.05 25.96
C SER A 170 -20.92 -31.75 26.44
N SER A 171 -21.45 -32.67 25.63
CA SER A 171 -22.62 -33.49 26.02
C SER A 171 -22.31 -34.37 27.22
N THR A 172 -21.08 -34.91 27.32
CA THR A 172 -20.63 -35.69 28.48
C THR A 172 -20.49 -34.81 29.74
N ARG A 173 -20.09 -33.54 29.59
CA ARG A 173 -19.97 -32.58 30.69
C ARG A 173 -21.33 -32.10 31.22
N GLU A 174 -22.34 -31.95 30.35
CA GLU A 174 -23.70 -31.59 30.78
C GLU A 174 -24.41 -32.69 31.59
N VAL A 175 -23.95 -33.94 31.50
CA VAL A 175 -24.49 -35.07 32.31
C VAL A 175 -23.98 -35.06 33.76
N VAL A 176 -23.09 -34.14 34.14
CA VAL A 176 -22.78 -33.87 35.55
C VAL A 176 -23.68 -32.72 36.04
N PRO A 177 -24.71 -32.98 36.87
CA PRO A 177 -25.63 -31.94 37.28
C PRO A 177 -24.92 -30.88 38.13
N ALA A 178 -24.85 -29.66 37.59
CA ALA A 178 -24.52 -28.47 38.36
C ALA A 178 -25.62 -28.25 39.41
N LYS A 179 -25.20 -28.33 40.68
CA LYS A 179 -25.99 -28.00 41.87
C LYS A 179 -26.50 -26.55 41.81
N PRO A 180 -27.78 -26.25 42.12
CA PRO A 180 -28.32 -24.89 41.99
C PRO A 180 -28.07 -24.09 43.27
N GLN A 181 -27.60 -22.83 43.16
CA GLN A 181 -28.01 -21.67 43.96
C GLN A 181 -27.05 -20.48 43.75
N GLY A 182 -27.60 -19.33 43.36
CA GLY A 182 -26.89 -18.05 43.34
C GLY A 182 -27.54 -17.03 42.41
N LEU A 183 -28.57 -16.34 42.91
CA LEU A 183 -29.20 -15.17 42.29
C LEU A 183 -28.14 -14.07 42.04
N GLY A 184 -28.03 -13.53 40.81
CA GLY A 184 -27.09 -12.45 40.54
C GLY A 184 -27.10 -11.92 39.10
N LEU A 185 -28.04 -11.01 38.84
CA LEU A 185 -28.07 -9.95 37.81
C LEU A 185 -27.80 -10.28 36.32
N LEU A 186 -28.89 -10.17 35.56
CA LEU A 186 -28.94 -9.83 34.13
C LEU A 186 -28.49 -8.38 33.89
N ILE A 187 -27.48 -8.17 33.04
CA ILE A 187 -27.41 -7.06 32.07
C ILE A 187 -26.76 -7.62 30.81
N GLY A 188 -27.51 -7.69 29.71
CA GLY A 188 -27.01 -8.06 28.39
C GLY A 188 -26.45 -6.86 27.64
N ASP A 189 -25.61 -7.13 26.63
CA ASP A 189 -25.79 -6.57 25.29
C ASP A 189 -24.90 -7.34 24.30
N ASN A 190 -25.39 -7.38 23.08
CA ASN A 190 -24.99 -8.19 21.96
C ASN A 190 -24.58 -7.21 20.87
N THR A 191 -23.27 -7.05 20.67
CA THR A 191 -22.72 -6.32 19.53
C THR A 191 -21.74 -7.19 18.76
N THR A 192 -22.18 -7.58 17.57
CA THR A 192 -21.39 -8.10 16.47
C THR A 192 -20.29 -7.12 16.07
N GLY A 193 -19.04 -7.58 15.98
CA GLY A 193 -17.95 -6.77 15.45
C GLY A 193 -16.59 -7.43 15.56
N ALA A 194 -16.24 -8.22 14.53
CA ALA A 194 -14.89 -8.42 14.01
C ALA A 194 -13.71 -8.54 15.01
N ALA A 195 -13.23 -9.77 15.23
CA ALA A 195 -11.80 -10.10 15.15
C ALA A 195 -11.58 -11.60 15.35
N SER A 196 -11.06 -12.28 14.32
CA SER A 196 -10.08 -13.34 14.59
C SER A 196 -8.81 -12.64 15.12
N PRO A 197 -8.10 -13.20 16.11
CA PRO A 197 -6.94 -13.99 15.70
C PRO A 197 -6.54 -15.12 16.65
N GLY A 198 -6.07 -16.22 16.05
CA GLY A 198 -4.82 -16.90 16.44
C GLY A 198 -4.77 -17.56 17.81
N THR A 199 -4.78 -18.89 17.80
CA THR A 199 -4.33 -19.79 18.87
C THR A 199 -2.83 -19.64 19.17
N LYS A 200 -2.43 -18.48 19.72
CA LYS A 200 -1.12 -18.20 20.34
C LYS A 200 -1.26 -17.67 21.77
N THR A 201 -2.47 -17.76 22.32
CA THR A 201 -2.96 -16.88 23.39
C THR A 201 -2.35 -17.15 24.77
N SER A 202 -1.79 -18.32 25.08
CA SER A 202 -1.24 -18.59 26.43
C SER A 202 0.18 -18.06 26.61
N MET A 203 1.08 -18.28 25.64
CA MET A 203 2.47 -17.80 25.73
C MET A 203 2.58 -16.29 25.50
N ASP A 204 1.80 -15.76 24.56
CA ASP A 204 1.79 -14.31 24.28
C ASP A 204 1.14 -13.53 25.44
N SER A 205 0.11 -14.07 26.09
CA SER A 205 -0.48 -13.42 27.28
C SER A 205 0.46 -13.45 28.50
N ALA A 206 1.27 -14.49 28.68
CA ALA A 206 2.25 -14.54 29.76
C ALA A 206 3.36 -13.48 29.57
N LYS A 207 3.87 -13.35 28.34
CA LYS A 207 4.86 -12.30 28.00
C LYS A 207 4.28 -10.90 28.11
N GLU A 208 3.02 -10.73 27.73
CA GLU A 208 2.33 -9.43 27.84
C GLU A 208 2.14 -9.02 29.30
N ARG A 209 1.78 -9.96 30.19
CA ARG A 209 1.72 -9.70 31.64
C ARG A 209 3.08 -9.26 32.19
N GLN A 210 4.16 -9.95 31.82
CA GLN A 210 5.51 -9.58 32.23
C GLN A 210 5.91 -8.18 31.75
N ARG A 211 5.64 -7.85 30.47
CA ARG A 211 5.90 -6.52 29.92
C ARG A 211 5.10 -5.43 30.61
N ASN A 212 3.84 -5.69 30.94
CA ASN A 212 3.00 -4.74 31.66
C ASN A 212 3.49 -4.54 33.10
N THR A 213 3.98 -5.59 33.77
CA THR A 213 4.63 -5.46 35.09
C THR A 213 5.89 -4.61 35.01
N ILE A 214 6.76 -4.83 34.01
CA ILE A 214 7.98 -4.03 33.81
C ILE A 214 7.62 -2.58 33.50
N ARG A 215 6.66 -2.34 32.60
CA ARG A 215 6.18 -0.99 32.26
C ARG A 215 5.63 -0.26 33.50
N TRP A 216 4.89 -0.97 34.35
CA TRP A 216 4.34 -0.42 35.58
C TRP A 216 5.46 -0.01 36.58
N VAL A 217 6.47 -0.87 36.75
CA VAL A 217 7.65 -0.58 37.60
C VAL A 217 8.45 0.59 37.05
N LEU A 218 8.72 0.66 35.74
CA LEU A 218 9.44 1.78 35.12
C LEU A 218 8.67 3.10 35.19
N SER A 219 7.34 3.05 35.28
CA SER A 219 6.50 4.26 35.44
C SER A 219 6.38 4.76 36.88
N THR A 220 6.99 4.07 37.85
CA THR A 220 6.94 4.42 39.28
C THR A 220 7.41 5.84 39.61
N PRO A 221 8.56 6.36 39.13
CA PRO A 221 9.02 7.70 39.51
C PRO A 221 8.00 8.79 39.14
N ARG A 222 7.41 8.71 37.94
CA ARG A 222 6.34 9.64 37.52
C ARG A 222 5.05 9.47 38.34
N ARG A 223 4.74 8.24 38.74
CA ARG A 223 3.56 7.94 39.57
C ARG A 223 3.73 8.45 40.99
N LEU A 224 4.92 8.32 41.56
CA LEU A 224 5.27 8.86 42.88
C LEU A 224 5.23 10.39 42.88
N GLN A 225 5.83 11.05 41.89
CA GLN A 225 5.73 12.50 41.71
C GLN A 225 4.27 12.96 41.66
N TYR A 226 3.43 12.28 40.87
CA TYR A 226 2.01 12.63 40.78
C TYR A 226 1.24 12.41 42.09
N LEU A 227 1.57 11.39 42.87
CA LEU A 227 0.92 11.13 44.17
C LEU A 227 1.35 12.15 45.23
N ILE A 228 2.61 12.57 45.18
CA ILE A 228 3.16 13.63 46.03
C ILE A 228 2.53 14.98 45.69
N ASP A 229 2.42 15.31 44.39
CA ASP A 229 1.72 16.53 43.91
C ASP A 229 0.25 16.61 44.35
N GLN A 230 -0.35 15.46 44.71
CA GLN A 230 -1.75 15.34 45.14
C GLN A 230 -1.88 15.21 46.67
N GLU A 231 -0.80 15.39 47.44
CA GLU A 231 -0.75 15.22 48.91
C GLU A 231 -1.25 13.82 49.38
N ARG A 232 -1.14 12.80 48.52
CA ARG A 232 -1.57 11.40 48.79
C ARG A 232 -0.39 10.52 49.16
N GLU A 233 0.30 10.91 50.22
CA GLU A 233 1.55 10.31 50.68
C GLU A 233 1.40 8.86 51.13
N GLU A 234 0.32 8.53 51.84
CA GLU A 234 0.06 7.18 52.32
C GLU A 234 -0.04 6.18 51.15
N GLU A 235 -0.62 6.61 50.03
CA GLU A 235 -0.69 5.80 48.81
C GLU A 235 0.65 5.73 48.08
N ALA A 236 1.43 6.81 48.12
CA ALA A 236 2.78 6.84 47.56
C ALA A 236 3.72 5.87 48.29
N GLU A 237 3.66 5.81 49.63
CA GLU A 237 4.43 4.86 50.42
C GLU A 237 4.01 3.40 50.17
N GLN A 238 2.70 3.15 50.03
CA GLN A 238 2.19 1.82 49.70
C GLN A 238 2.62 1.37 48.30
N ASP A 239 2.54 2.26 47.32
CA ASP A 239 3.00 2.01 45.95
C ASP A 239 4.51 1.79 45.90
N TRP A 240 5.29 2.62 46.59
CA TRP A 240 6.73 2.46 46.71
C TRP A 240 7.10 1.16 47.41
N GLY A 241 6.41 0.80 48.50
CA GLY A 241 6.62 -0.45 49.22
C GLY A 241 6.32 -1.70 48.39
N GLN A 242 5.37 -1.63 47.44
CA GLN A 242 5.11 -2.69 46.47
C GLN A 242 6.20 -2.78 45.40
N VAL A 243 6.61 -1.64 44.84
CA VAL A 243 7.64 -1.58 43.79
C VAL A 243 9.01 -1.97 44.32
N ARG A 244 9.39 -1.50 45.52
CA ARG A 244 10.66 -1.85 46.18
C ARG A 244 10.83 -3.35 46.36
N ARG A 245 9.77 -4.06 46.78
CA ARG A 245 9.76 -5.53 46.87
C ARG A 245 9.97 -6.24 45.53
N ILE A 246 9.59 -5.61 44.42
CA ILE A 246 9.82 -6.13 43.07
C ILE A 246 11.26 -5.80 42.62
N LEU A 247 11.74 -4.58 42.88
CA LEU A 247 13.09 -4.13 42.56
C LEU A 247 14.15 -4.93 43.32
N ASP A 248 13.93 -5.24 44.59
CA ASP A 248 14.85 -6.08 45.39
C ASP A 248 14.93 -7.51 44.83
N LYS A 249 13.87 -8.03 44.19
CA LYS A 249 13.90 -9.31 43.47
C LYS A 249 14.63 -9.23 42.12
N TRP A 250 14.83 -8.03 41.59
CA TRP A 250 15.48 -7.75 40.30
C TRP A 250 16.90 -7.19 40.49
N GLU A 251 17.46 -7.29 41.69
CA GLU A 251 18.81 -6.86 42.01
C GLU A 251 19.84 -7.55 41.09
N GLY A 252 20.64 -6.74 40.38
CA GLY A 252 21.60 -7.20 39.38
C GLY A 252 21.18 -7.03 37.92
N THR A 253 19.96 -6.59 37.64
CA THR A 253 19.56 -6.15 36.28
C THR A 253 19.94 -4.67 36.05
N ALA A 254 20.39 -4.36 34.83
CA ALA A 254 20.84 -3.01 34.48
C ALA A 254 19.72 -1.98 34.64
N GLY A 255 20.03 -0.81 35.24
CA GLY A 255 19.09 0.31 35.43
C GLY A 255 18.17 0.22 36.65
N VAL A 256 18.03 -0.94 37.30
CA VAL A 256 17.18 -1.09 38.51
C VAL A 256 17.73 -0.32 39.71
N ARG A 257 19.06 -0.24 39.85
CA ARG A 257 19.71 0.56 40.91
C ARG A 257 19.45 2.06 40.74
N GLU A 258 19.58 2.56 39.51
CA GLU A 258 19.33 3.97 39.17
C GLU A 258 17.85 4.33 39.41
N LEU A 259 16.92 3.46 39.01
CA LEU A 259 15.49 3.64 39.26
C LEU A 259 15.16 3.64 40.76
N LYS A 260 15.84 2.81 41.55
CA LYS A 260 15.69 2.76 43.00
C LYS A 260 16.18 4.05 43.64
N GLU A 261 17.37 4.53 43.25
CA GLU A 261 17.93 5.81 43.70
C GLU A 261 17.01 6.98 43.34
N GLU A 262 16.46 7.02 42.13
CA GLU A 262 15.52 8.07 41.70
C GLU A 262 14.21 8.09 42.51
N CYS A 263 13.65 6.91 42.81
CA CYS A 263 12.44 6.83 43.63
C CYS A 263 12.71 7.12 45.12
N GLU A 264 13.88 6.74 45.65
CA GLU A 264 14.30 7.09 47.01
C GLU A 264 14.54 8.60 47.16
N GLU A 265 15.08 9.26 46.13
CA GLU A 265 15.25 10.72 46.11
C GLU A 265 13.89 11.44 46.08
N ILE A 266 12.95 10.99 45.24
CA ILE A 266 11.59 11.57 45.19
C ILE A 266 10.88 11.48 46.54
N MET A 267 11.03 10.35 47.25
CA MET A 267 10.48 10.19 48.60
C MET A 267 11.21 11.03 49.65
N ARG A 268 12.53 11.20 49.55
CA ARG A 268 13.33 12.01 50.49
C ARG A 268 13.05 13.51 50.34
N VAL A 269 12.85 13.99 49.11
CA VAL A 269 12.52 15.40 48.84
C VAL A 269 11.18 15.79 49.50
N GLN A 270 10.28 14.83 49.73
CA GLN A 270 9.05 15.06 50.49
C GLN A 270 9.33 15.31 51.98
N ASP A 271 10.14 14.47 52.62
CA ASP A 271 10.48 14.58 54.04
C ASP A 271 11.18 15.91 54.39
N ASP A 272 11.86 16.55 53.43
CA ASP A 272 12.56 17.83 53.59
C ASP A 272 11.67 19.07 53.30
N THR A 273 10.44 18.89 52.79
CA THR A 273 9.55 19.99 52.36
C THR A 273 8.45 20.34 53.40
N ASP A 274 8.32 19.55 54.47
CA ASP A 274 7.48 19.83 55.66
C ASP A 274 8.21 20.64 56.76
#